data_AF-A0AAD9E128-F1
#
_entry.id   AF-A0AAD9E128-F1
#
_cell.length_a   1.000
_cell.length_b   1.000
_cell.length_c   1.000
_cell.angle_alpha   90.00
_cell.angle_beta   90.00
_cell.angle_gamma   90.00
#
_symmetry.space_group_name_H-M   'P 1'
#
loop_
_entity.id
_entity.type
_entity.pdbx_description
1 polymer ?
#
loop_
_entity_poly.entity_id
_entity_poly.type
_entity_poly.pdbx_seq_one_letter_code
_entity_poly.pdbx_strand_id
1 'polypeptide(L)'
;MGVGAAMAFRRLYQYITGANQEGVQMDMATPVLVRVPEETQMWEPAIYTLNFLLPSVYQDNPPVPTNDKLYFTDMPEMDVYVRSYGGWMLSITSRLHAHLLTKELQRVNAYYNHTHHYAVGYDSPLKLLNRHNEVWYVVDNEPVCDGVSHSPPRDLPPTTTTATTTSTT
;
A
#
# COMPACT_ATOMS: atom_id res chain seq x y z
N MET A 1 10.31 -15.52 10.88
CA MET A 1 8.97 -15.56 10.26
C MET A 1 8.17 -16.63 10.98
N GLY A 2 6.93 -16.34 11.40
CA GLY A 2 6.05 -17.38 11.93
C GLY A 2 5.77 -18.45 10.86
N VAL A 3 5.54 -19.70 11.27
CA VAL A 3 5.32 -20.85 10.36
C VAL A 3 4.22 -20.56 9.32
N GLY A 4 3.17 -19.83 9.71
CA GLY A 4 2.08 -19.42 8.81
C GLY A 4 2.53 -18.53 7.64
N ALA A 5 3.33 -17.50 7.90
CA ALA A 5 3.80 -16.58 6.87
C ALA A 5 4.70 -17.28 5.84
N ALA A 6 5.56 -18.20 6.29
CA ALA A 6 6.40 -19.00 5.41
C ALA A 6 5.57 -19.93 4.50
N MET A 7 4.50 -20.53 5.03
CA MET A 7 3.58 -21.36 4.24
C MET A 7 2.81 -20.53 3.20
N ALA A 8 2.28 -19.36 3.58
CA ALA A 8 1.57 -18.47 2.67
C ALA A 8 2.49 -17.99 1.54
N PHE A 9 3.71 -17.54 1.88
CA PHE A 9 4.72 -17.16 0.90
C PHE A 9 5.04 -18.31 -0.06
N ARG A 10 5.25 -19.53 0.45
CA ARG A 10 5.53 -20.70 -0.40
C ARG A 10 4.41 -20.98 -1.39
N ARG A 11 3.14 -20.89 -0.99
CA ARG A 11 1.99 -21.12 -1.88
C ARG A 11 1.94 -20.08 -3.00
N LEU A 12 2.10 -18.80 -2.66
CA LEU A 12 2.12 -17.72 -3.66
C LEU A 12 3.34 -17.81 -4.58
N TYR A 13 4.51 -18.16 -4.04
CA TYR A 13 5.70 -18.40 -4.84
C TYR A 13 5.50 -19.56 -5.82
N GLN A 14 4.93 -20.68 -5.37
CA GLN A 14 4.59 -21.80 -6.24
C GLN A 14 3.67 -21.37 -7.39
N TYR A 15 2.64 -20.56 -7.11
CA TYR A 15 1.73 -20.03 -8.12
C TYR A 15 2.45 -19.23 -9.22
N ILE A 16 3.32 -18.28 -8.85
CA ILE A 16 4.09 -17.52 -9.86
C ILE A 16 5.16 -18.35 -10.56
N THR A 17 5.60 -19.47 -9.98
CA THR A 17 6.55 -20.40 -10.62
C THR A 17 5.88 -21.55 -11.39
N GLY A 18 4.60 -21.43 -11.75
CA GLY A 18 3.92 -22.37 -12.63
C GLY A 18 2.91 -23.30 -11.96
N ALA A 19 2.59 -23.14 -10.67
CA ALA A 19 1.48 -23.86 -10.03
C ALA A 19 0.12 -23.20 -10.30
N ASN A 20 -0.14 -22.90 -11.56
CA ASN A 20 -1.40 -22.41 -12.11
C ASN A 20 -1.83 -23.31 -13.28
N GLN A 21 -3.09 -23.26 -13.70
CA GLN A 21 -3.65 -24.18 -14.69
C GLN A 21 -2.92 -24.13 -16.04
N GLU A 22 -2.39 -22.96 -16.39
CA GLU A 22 -1.68 -22.71 -17.64
C GLU A 22 -0.17 -23.04 -17.56
N GLY A 23 0.36 -23.39 -16.37
CA GLY A 23 1.78 -23.66 -16.16
C GLY A 23 2.69 -22.44 -16.37
N VAL A 24 2.11 -21.23 -16.37
CA VAL A 24 2.79 -19.97 -16.67
C VAL A 24 3.73 -19.58 -15.54
N GLN A 25 4.95 -19.18 -15.89
CA GLN A 25 5.89 -18.59 -14.95
C GLN A 25 5.83 -17.06 -15.07
N MET A 26 5.75 -16.41 -13.91
CA MET A 26 5.61 -14.98 -13.75
C MET A 26 6.79 -14.47 -12.95
N ASP A 27 7.35 -13.34 -13.37
CA ASP A 27 8.40 -12.68 -12.61
C ASP A 27 7.86 -12.22 -11.26
N MET A 28 8.67 -12.42 -10.22
CA MET A 28 8.36 -11.91 -8.88
C MET A 28 8.34 -10.38 -8.92
N ALA A 29 7.22 -9.78 -8.56
CA ALA A 29 7.08 -8.34 -8.40
C ALA A 29 7.30 -7.93 -6.94
N THR A 30 7.65 -6.66 -6.75
CA THR A 30 7.68 -6.00 -5.45
C THR A 30 6.63 -4.89 -5.44
N PRO A 31 6.06 -4.55 -4.26
CA PRO A 31 6.33 -5.14 -2.94
C PRO A 31 5.49 -6.41 -2.63
N VAL A 32 5.86 -7.11 -1.54
CA VAL A 32 5.00 -8.08 -0.85
C VAL A 32 4.22 -7.37 0.23
N LEU A 33 2.90 -7.58 0.29
CA LEU A 33 2.03 -6.96 1.28
C LEU A 33 1.51 -8.02 2.26
N VAL A 34 1.46 -7.67 3.54
CA VAL A 34 0.75 -8.44 4.57
C VAL A 34 -0.30 -7.55 5.20
N ARG A 35 -1.58 -7.90 5.03
CA ARG A 35 -2.68 -7.27 5.75
C ARG A 35 -2.70 -7.81 7.18
N VAL A 36 -2.48 -6.91 8.13
CA VAL A 36 -2.41 -7.19 9.56
C VAL A 36 -3.64 -6.60 10.24
N PRO A 37 -4.52 -7.42 10.84
CA PRO A 37 -5.65 -6.91 11.61
C PRO A 37 -5.16 -6.16 12.87
N GLU A 38 -5.76 -5.01 13.17
CA GLU A 38 -5.48 -4.24 14.39
C GLU A 38 -6.19 -4.84 15.60
N GLU A 39 -7.45 -5.23 15.40
CA GLU A 39 -8.25 -5.89 16.42
C GLU A 39 -8.14 -7.40 16.27
N THR A 40 -7.58 -8.04 17.29
CA THR A 40 -7.59 -9.50 17.43
C THR A 40 -8.30 -9.82 18.73
N GLN A 41 -9.46 -10.47 18.66
CA GLN A 41 -10.13 -10.93 19.88
C GLN A 41 -9.23 -11.97 20.58
N MET A 42 -9.13 -11.91 21.91
CA MET A 42 -8.27 -12.78 22.73
C MET A 42 -8.48 -14.28 22.44
N TRP A 43 -9.66 -14.64 21.97
CA TRP A 43 -10.12 -16.02 21.74
C TRP A 43 -10.07 -16.45 20.27
N GLU A 44 -9.85 -15.51 19.34
CA GLU A 44 -9.85 -15.78 17.91
C GLU A 44 -8.43 -15.71 17.34
N PRO A 45 -8.05 -16.65 16.45
CA PRO A 45 -6.77 -16.57 15.78
C PRO A 45 -6.74 -15.35 14.86
N ALA A 46 -5.72 -14.51 15.01
CA ALA A 46 -5.46 -13.41 14.09
C ALA A 46 -5.19 -13.95 12.68
N ILE A 47 -6.00 -13.52 11.71
CA ILE A 47 -5.87 -13.92 10.30
C ILE A 47 -5.01 -12.88 9.58
N TYR A 48 -3.86 -13.32 9.07
CA TYR A 48 -2.97 -12.51 8.25
C TYR A 48 -3.11 -12.89 6.78
N THR A 49 -3.31 -11.91 5.91
CA THR A 49 -3.38 -12.14 4.46
C THR A 49 -2.10 -11.64 3.81
N LEU A 50 -1.36 -12.54 3.16
CA LEU A 50 -0.15 -12.21 2.39
C LEU A 50 -0.53 -12.08 0.91
N ASN A 51 -0.06 -11.04 0.24
CA ASN A 51 -0.39 -10.73 -1.15
C ASN A 51 0.90 -10.50 -1.96
N PHE A 52 0.93 -11.02 -3.18
CA PHE A 52 1.91 -10.67 -4.20
C PHE A 52 1.23 -9.80 -5.25
N LEU A 53 1.93 -8.75 -5.69
CA LEU A 53 1.52 -8.01 -6.86
C LEU A 53 1.70 -8.89 -8.10
N LEU A 54 0.66 -8.96 -8.94
CA LEU A 54 0.80 -9.59 -10.26
C LEU A 54 1.46 -8.62 -11.23
N PRO A 55 2.38 -9.09 -12.09
CA PRO A 55 2.88 -8.28 -13.21
C PRO A 55 1.72 -7.76 -14.05
N SER A 56 1.86 -6.54 -14.58
CA SER A 56 0.77 -5.82 -15.27
C SER A 56 0.11 -6.63 -16.38
N VAL A 57 0.89 -7.43 -17.13
CA VAL A 57 0.39 -8.28 -18.22
C VAL A 57 -0.60 -9.36 -17.79
N TYR A 58 -0.66 -9.69 -16.49
CA TYR A 58 -1.54 -10.72 -15.93
C TYR A 58 -2.65 -10.14 -15.05
N GLN A 59 -2.73 -8.81 -14.85
CA GLN A 59 -3.72 -8.21 -13.95
C GLN A 59 -5.15 -8.33 -14.51
N ASP A 60 -5.32 -8.20 -15.83
CA ASP A 60 -6.65 -8.30 -16.47
C ASP A 60 -7.17 -9.74 -16.59
N ASN A 61 -6.26 -10.70 -16.77
CA ASN A 61 -6.61 -12.11 -16.95
C ASN A 61 -5.54 -13.02 -16.30
N PRO A 62 -5.59 -13.18 -14.97
CA PRO A 62 -4.58 -13.95 -14.26
C PRO A 62 -4.76 -15.47 -14.45
N PRO A 63 -3.66 -16.25 -14.57
CA PRO A 63 -3.68 -17.71 -14.60
C PRO A 63 -4.46 -18.31 -13.41
N VAL A 64 -5.30 -19.32 -13.61
CA VAL A 64 -6.12 -19.84 -12.50
C VAL A 64 -5.23 -20.62 -11.52
N PRO A 65 -5.24 -20.33 -10.21
CA PRO A 65 -4.42 -21.05 -9.25
C PRO A 65 -4.88 -22.52 -9.12
N THR A 66 -3.92 -23.43 -8.97
CA THR A 66 -4.21 -24.85 -8.67
C THR A 66 -4.44 -25.11 -7.18
N ASN A 67 -4.15 -24.12 -6.33
CA ASN A 67 -4.25 -24.22 -4.88
C ASN A 67 -5.51 -23.48 -4.39
N ASP A 68 -6.39 -24.20 -3.69
CA ASP A 68 -7.68 -23.69 -3.18
C ASP A 68 -7.56 -22.64 -2.06
N LYS A 69 -6.36 -22.43 -1.51
CA LYS A 69 -6.08 -21.39 -0.51
C LYS A 69 -5.64 -20.06 -1.12
N LEU A 70 -5.47 -20.00 -2.44
CA LEU A 70 -5.13 -18.79 -3.17
C LEU A 70 -6.38 -18.19 -3.81
N TYR A 71 -6.48 -16.87 -3.73
CA TYR A 71 -7.57 -16.10 -4.31
C TYR A 71 -7.02 -14.75 -4.77
N PHE A 72 -7.70 -14.15 -5.74
CA PHE A 72 -7.37 -12.81 -6.21
C PHE A 72 -8.05 -11.77 -5.31
N THR A 73 -7.34 -10.67 -5.08
CA THR A 73 -7.85 -9.53 -4.32
C THR A 73 -7.62 -8.28 -5.17
N ASP A 74 -8.69 -7.52 -5.39
CA ASP A 74 -8.58 -6.21 -6.01
C ASP A 74 -8.12 -5.19 -4.96
N MET A 75 -7.08 -4.45 -5.30
CA MET A 75 -6.55 -3.37 -4.48
C MET A 75 -6.85 -2.06 -5.22
N PRO A 76 -7.96 -1.36 -4.88
CA PRO A 76 -8.34 -0.14 -5.57
C PRO A 76 -7.31 0.96 -5.34
N GLU A 77 -7.37 1.99 -6.17
CA GLU A 77 -6.64 3.23 -5.94
C GLU A 77 -6.93 3.75 -4.52
N MET A 78 -5.87 4.09 -3.79
CA MET A 78 -5.95 4.51 -2.41
C MET A 78 -4.79 5.44 -2.05
N ASP A 79 -5.08 6.38 -1.15
CA ASP A 79 -4.04 7.11 -0.43
C ASP A 79 -3.66 6.36 0.84
N VAL A 80 -2.36 6.38 1.17
CA VAL A 80 -1.81 5.70 2.35
C VAL A 80 -0.87 6.62 3.11
N TYR A 81 -0.96 6.57 4.43
CA TYR A 81 0.09 7.09 5.30
C TYR A 81 1.18 6.04 5.47
N VAL A 82 2.42 6.41 5.17
CA VAL A 82 3.55 5.48 5.10
C VAL A 82 4.58 5.80 6.18
N ARG A 83 5.08 4.75 6.86
CA ARG A 83 6.30 4.83 7.66
C ARG A 83 7.29 3.74 7.25
N SER A 84 8.46 4.15 6.76
CA SER A 84 9.55 3.25 6.40
C SER A 84 10.42 2.87 7.60
N TYR A 85 10.96 1.65 7.59
CA TYR A 85 11.83 1.12 8.64
C TYR A 85 12.70 -0.04 8.17
N GLY A 86 13.81 -0.24 8.89
CA GLY A 86 14.73 -1.36 8.70
C GLY A 86 14.37 -2.61 9.52
N GLY A 87 15.11 -3.69 9.30
CA GLY A 87 14.95 -4.94 10.03
C GLY A 87 13.92 -5.88 9.39
N TRP A 88 13.28 -6.72 10.20
CA TRP A 88 12.39 -7.78 9.72
C TRP A 88 10.93 -7.34 9.67
N MET A 89 10.30 -7.52 8.50
CA MET A 89 8.91 -7.11 8.21
C MET A 89 7.88 -7.64 9.21
N LEU A 90 8.00 -8.89 9.69
CA LEU A 90 7.07 -9.51 10.64
C LEU A 90 7.74 -9.71 12.00
N SER A 91 8.04 -8.60 12.68
CA SER A 91 8.75 -8.61 13.96
C SER A 91 8.27 -7.52 14.92
N ILE A 92 8.84 -7.49 16.13
CA ILE A 92 8.55 -6.46 17.13
C ILE A 92 8.86 -5.05 16.58
N THR A 93 9.85 -4.90 15.70
CA THR A 93 10.16 -3.61 15.08
C THR A 93 8.99 -3.11 14.23
N SER A 94 8.34 -3.99 13.47
CA SER A 94 7.15 -3.65 12.67
C SER A 94 6.03 -3.11 13.55
N ARG A 95 5.76 -3.77 14.68
CA ARG A 95 4.72 -3.33 15.64
C ARG A 95 5.07 -1.98 16.27
N LEU A 96 6.34 -1.76 16.58
CA LEU A 96 6.82 -0.47 17.07
C LEU A 96 6.58 0.63 16.03
N HIS A 97 6.93 0.40 14.77
CA HIS A 97 6.75 1.39 13.70
C HIS A 97 5.27 1.67 13.38
N ALA A 98 4.41 0.66 13.42
CA ALA A 98 2.96 0.86 13.34
C ALA A 98 2.45 1.74 14.49
N HIS A 99 2.88 1.46 15.73
CA HIS A 99 2.51 2.28 16.89
C HIS A 99 3.04 3.72 16.81
N LEU A 100 4.24 3.93 16.28
CA LEU A 100 4.78 5.28 16.09
C LEU A 100 4.00 6.05 15.03
N LEU A 101 3.63 5.40 13.91
CA LEU A 101 2.82 6.02 12.87
C LEU A 101 1.43 6.40 13.41
N THR A 102 0.75 5.52 14.16
CA THR A 102 -0.57 5.86 14.75
C THR A 102 -0.49 7.05 15.71
N LYS A 103 0.58 7.18 16.50
CA LYS A 103 0.82 8.37 17.34
C LYS A 103 0.99 9.65 16.54
N GLU A 104 1.69 9.59 15.40
CA GLU A 104 1.87 10.74 14.51
C GLU A 104 0.55 11.14 13.86
N LEU A 105 -0.24 10.18 13.39
CA LEU A 105 -1.57 10.42 12.80
C LEU A 105 -2.55 11.01 13.82
N GLN A 106 -2.55 10.51 15.06
CA GLN A 106 -3.33 11.08 16.15
C GLN A 106 -2.96 12.52 16.45
N ARG A 107 -1.65 12.87 16.40
CA ARG A 107 -1.17 14.23 16.66
C ARG A 107 -1.69 15.24 15.63
N VAL A 108 -1.89 14.81 14.38
CA VAL A 108 -2.36 15.67 13.28
C VAL A 108 -3.86 15.52 13.01
N ASN A 109 -4.60 14.76 13.84
CA ASN A 109 -6.01 14.43 13.63
C ASN A 109 -6.30 13.85 12.23
N ALA A 110 -5.40 13.00 11.72
CA ALA A 110 -5.60 12.30 10.45
C ALA A 110 -6.62 11.15 10.63
N TYR A 111 -7.51 11.02 9.66
CA TYR A 111 -8.45 9.90 9.57
C TYR A 111 -7.84 8.77 8.73
N TYR A 112 -7.90 7.56 9.26
CA TYR A 112 -7.33 6.37 8.62
C TYR A 112 -8.07 5.10 9.04
N ASN A 113 -7.90 4.03 8.27
CA ASN A 113 -8.52 2.75 8.55
C ASN A 113 -7.95 2.12 9.83
N HIS A 114 -8.78 2.00 10.86
CA HIS A 114 -8.41 1.41 12.15
C HIS A 114 -8.61 -0.12 12.22
N THR A 115 -9.13 -0.76 11.18
CA THR A 115 -9.40 -2.21 11.20
C THR A 115 -8.16 -3.04 10.89
N HIS A 116 -7.24 -2.49 10.09
CA HIS A 116 -6.01 -3.16 9.67
C HIS A 116 -4.96 -2.17 9.19
N HIS A 117 -3.71 -2.61 9.16
CA HIS A 117 -2.62 -1.97 8.42
C HIS A 117 -1.99 -2.95 7.44
N TYR A 118 -1.16 -2.44 6.53
CA TYR A 118 -0.29 -3.26 5.71
C TYR A 118 1.14 -3.20 6.22
N ALA A 119 1.76 -4.36 6.41
CA ALA A 119 3.21 -4.50 6.49
C ALA A 119 3.73 -4.82 5.09
N VAL A 120 4.64 -3.99 4.59
CA VAL A 120 5.05 -4.00 3.19
C VAL A 120 6.56 -4.25 3.10
N GLY A 121 6.96 -5.21 2.28
CA GLY A 121 8.35 -5.61 2.12
C GLY A 121 8.80 -5.56 0.66
N TYR A 122 9.87 -4.83 0.41
CA TYR A 122 10.42 -4.64 -0.94
C TYR A 122 11.59 -5.57 -1.25
N ASP A 123 12.25 -6.06 -0.22
CA ASP A 123 13.46 -6.86 -0.35
C ASP A 123 13.21 -8.36 -0.31
N SER A 124 14.05 -9.08 -1.06
CA SER A 124 14.07 -10.54 -1.09
C SER A 124 14.07 -11.15 0.32
N PRO A 125 13.37 -12.28 0.54
CA PRO A 125 13.45 -13.04 1.78
C PRO A 125 14.88 -13.42 2.19
N LEU A 126 15.80 -13.56 1.22
CA LEU A 126 17.20 -13.91 1.44
C LEU A 126 18.08 -12.71 1.82
N LYS A 127 17.59 -11.46 1.69
CA LYS A 127 18.31 -10.26 2.11
C LYS A 127 18.21 -10.08 3.62
N LEU A 128 19.34 -10.16 4.32
CA LEU A 128 19.41 -10.15 5.80
C LEU A 128 19.63 -8.76 6.40
N LEU A 129 20.23 -7.82 5.67
CA LEU A 129 20.61 -6.48 6.15
C LEU A 129 20.10 -5.39 5.19
N ASN A 130 19.95 -4.16 5.70
CA ASN A 130 19.49 -2.98 4.96
C ASN A 130 18.20 -3.25 4.15
N ARG A 131 17.23 -3.86 4.82
CA ARG A 131 15.90 -4.11 4.26
C ARG A 131 15.08 -2.81 4.32
N HIS A 132 14.40 -2.49 3.23
CA HIS A 132 13.35 -1.47 3.18
C HIS A 132 12.01 -2.15 3.41
N ASN A 133 11.39 -1.85 4.55
CA ASN A 133 10.01 -2.23 4.84
C ASN A 133 9.21 -0.99 5.20
N GLU A 134 7.90 -1.07 5.03
CA GLU A 134 6.98 0.01 5.34
C GLU A 134 5.76 -0.49 6.10
N VAL A 135 5.18 0.38 6.93
CA VAL A 135 3.82 0.21 7.45
C VAL A 135 2.93 1.22 6.75
N TRP A 136 1.80 0.75 6.23
CA TRP A 136 0.78 1.59 5.60
C TRP A 136 -0.52 1.55 6.38
N TYR A 137 -1.08 2.72 6.68
CA TYR A 137 -2.50 2.87 7.02
C TYR A 137 -3.23 3.53 5.85
N VAL A 138 -4.33 2.93 5.42
CA VAL A 138 -5.17 3.48 4.36
C VAL A 138 -5.87 4.74 4.89
N VAL A 139 -5.82 5.83 4.12
CA VAL A 139 -6.53 7.05 4.45
C VAL A 139 -8.04 6.78 4.45
N ASP A 140 -8.74 7.30 5.45
CA ASP A 140 -10.20 7.28 5.50
C ASP A 140 -10.66 8.73 5.35
N ASN A 141 -11.20 9.11 4.18
CA ASN A 141 -11.44 10.50 3.72
C ASN A 141 -10.20 11.17 3.06
N GLU A 142 -9.96 12.45 3.37
CA GLU A 142 -8.92 13.26 2.75
C GLU A 142 -7.56 13.12 3.48
N PRO A 143 -6.44 12.95 2.76
CA PRO A 143 -5.13 12.86 3.38
C PRO A 143 -4.72 14.20 4.00
N VAL A 144 -4.21 14.14 5.23
CA VAL A 144 -3.57 15.29 5.89
C VAL A 144 -2.13 15.36 5.41
N CYS A 145 -1.88 16.22 4.42
CA CYS A 145 -0.54 16.57 3.99
C CYS A 145 -0.13 17.87 4.66
N ASP A 146 0.97 17.87 5.44
CA ASP A 146 1.56 19.12 5.94
C ASP A 146 1.89 20.02 4.74
N GLY A 147 1.21 21.16 4.65
CA GLY A 147 1.05 21.93 3.42
C GLY A 147 2.34 22.36 2.74
N VAL A 148 2.58 21.83 1.54
CA VAL A 148 2.65 22.72 0.38
C VAL A 148 1.25 22.72 -0.23
N SER A 149 0.43 23.70 0.14
CA SER A 149 -0.86 23.91 -0.51
C SER A 149 -0.61 24.20 -1.99
N HIS A 150 -1.11 23.36 -2.89
CA HIS A 150 -1.34 23.78 -4.27
C HIS A 150 -2.45 24.83 -4.23
N SER A 151 -2.04 26.10 -4.16
CA SER A 151 -2.95 27.18 -4.49
C SER A 151 -3.30 27.01 -5.97
N PRO A 152 -4.60 27.05 -6.35
CA PRO A 152 -4.95 27.14 -7.75
C PRO A 152 -4.31 28.41 -8.34
N PRO A 153 -3.93 28.43 -9.63
CA PRO A 153 -3.40 29.63 -10.26
C PRO A 153 -4.38 30.77 -10.00
N ARG A 154 -3.89 31.90 -9.47
CA ARG A 154 -4.72 33.10 -9.36
C ARG A 154 -5.17 33.45 -10.78
N ASP A 155 -6.48 33.40 -11.01
CA ASP A 155 -7.09 34.03 -12.17
C ASP A 155 -6.58 35.48 -12.22
N LEU A 156 -5.85 35.79 -13.28
CA LEU A 156 -5.46 37.16 -13.60
C LEU A 156 -6.75 37.98 -13.74
N PRO A 157 -6.87 39.15 -13.09
CA PRO A 157 -8.01 40.01 -13.32
C PRO A 157 -8.04 40.44 -14.80
N PRO A 158 -9.23 40.61 -15.42
CA PRO A 158 -9.33 41.00 -16.80
C PRO A 158 -8.67 42.37 -17.01
N THR A 159 -7.68 42.40 -17.90
CA THR A 159 -7.02 43.62 -18.34
C THR A 159 -8.08 44.58 -18.87
N THR A 160 -8.27 45.70 -18.19
CA THR A 160 -9.17 46.77 -18.64
C THR A 160 -8.54 47.42 -19.88
N THR A 161 -9.00 47.05 -21.08
CA THR A 161 -8.71 47.80 -22.29
C THR A 161 -9.61 49.03 -22.32
N THR A 162 -9.08 50.16 -21.86
CA THR A 162 -9.70 51.47 -22.05
C THR A 162 -9.60 51.84 -23.53
N ALA A 163 -10.70 51.72 -24.26
CA ALA A 163 -10.84 52.30 -25.59
C ALA A 163 -10.98 53.82 -25.45
N THR A 164 -9.93 54.57 -25.79
CA THR A 164 -10.02 56.02 -25.98
C THR A 164 -10.61 56.30 -27.36
N THR A 165 -11.92 56.54 -27.40
CA THR A 165 -12.58 57.21 -28.52
C THR A 165 -12.18 58.68 -28.51
N THR A 166 -11.60 59.18 -29.59
CA THR A 166 -11.58 60.62 -29.88
C THR A 166 -12.13 60.81 -31.29
N SER A 167 -13.35 61.32 -31.36
CA SER A 167 -14.01 61.85 -32.54
C SER A 167 -13.91 63.39 -32.56
N THR A 168 -14.30 63.98 -33.69
CA THR A 168 -14.37 65.43 -34.07
C THR A 168 -13.09 65.92 -34.76
N THR A 169 -13.09 66.42 -36.02
CA THR A 169 -14.09 67.19 -36.77
C THR A 169 -13.96 66.89 -38.27
#